data_AF-A0A2V1ASW9-F1
#
_entry.id   AF-A0A2V1ASW9-F1
#
_cell.length_a   1.000
_cell.length_b   1.000
_cell.length_c   1.000
_cell.angle_alpha   90.00
_cell.angle_beta   90.00
_cell.angle_gamma   90.00
#
_symmetry.space_group_name_H-M   'P 1'
#
loop_
_entity.id
_entity.type
_entity.pdbx_description
1 polymer ?
#
loop_
_entity_poly.entity_id
_entity_poly.type
_entity_poly.pdbx_seq_one_letter_code
_entity_poly.pdbx_strand_id
1 'polypeptide(L)'
;MSLTYQGNPFDPQALSSGISSRVAKDPDSSILVTSIPQERSAKRNAQQINYAEFDNINDDFEYDEEKNGVNNSIPIASTHVITSVPKHLLKPAKLTRPASFQEDTKPQVPNRQSSERLIPIKLNIEYNSGTSKLVDFFMWNVEESLISPDQFATLLTADLDLPNHVNQEIVDSINKQIEEYHTISQTPLPMAAEYFVIIELSVNLDKKLYEDKFEWDLQQTDITPEEFAETVVADIGLSLEFKPAIAHALHDTVLRLKREILEGTYNNELNKYQQLSGLIFERSIRIRTDSSLHNGNAVWEPFIEILSPWEIEKREIERERNTRRLKRENMRREVDDLSGSKRRATGRRRDEAEWRF
;
A
#
# COMPACT_ATOMS: atom_id res chain seq x y z
N MET A 1 -45.57 -23.63 -47.18
CA MET A 1 -45.46 -22.73 -46.02
C MET A 1 -44.10 -23.01 -45.38
N SER A 2 -43.18 -22.05 -45.44
CA SER A 2 -41.88 -22.15 -44.78
C SER A 2 -42.02 -21.61 -43.36
N LEU A 3 -41.82 -22.46 -42.35
CA LEU A 3 -41.77 -22.06 -40.95
C LEU A 3 -40.36 -21.51 -40.67
N THR A 4 -40.17 -20.21 -40.88
CA THR A 4 -38.98 -19.53 -40.36
C THR A 4 -39.13 -19.38 -38.85
N TYR A 5 -38.45 -20.25 -38.11
CA TYR A 5 -38.32 -20.16 -36.67
C TYR A 5 -37.38 -18.97 -36.35
N GLN A 6 -37.93 -17.81 -36.02
CA GLN A 6 -37.17 -16.71 -35.43
C GLN A 6 -36.88 -17.07 -33.97
N GLY A 7 -35.85 -17.87 -33.75
CA GLY A 7 -35.27 -18.01 -32.41
C GLY A 7 -34.58 -16.70 -32.05
N ASN A 8 -35.03 -16.03 -31.00
CA ASN A 8 -34.23 -14.97 -30.39
C ASN A 8 -32.86 -15.56 -30.03
N PRO A 9 -31.74 -15.00 -30.52
CA PRO A 9 -30.43 -15.43 -30.08
C PRO A 9 -30.33 -15.07 -28.59
N PHE A 10 -30.34 -16.08 -27.73
CA PHE A 10 -30.03 -15.89 -26.32
C PHE A 10 -28.52 -15.68 -26.21
N ASP A 11 -28.11 -14.54 -25.66
CA ASP A 11 -26.72 -14.33 -25.31
C ASP A 11 -26.37 -15.25 -24.13
N PRO A 12 -25.26 -16.02 -24.21
CA PRO A 12 -24.87 -16.91 -23.13
C PRO A 12 -24.45 -16.10 -21.89
N GLN A 13 -25.11 -16.34 -20.77
CA GLN A 13 -24.79 -15.71 -19.49
C GLN A 13 -23.51 -16.31 -18.89
N ALA A 14 -22.66 -15.46 -18.31
CA ALA A 14 -21.44 -15.85 -17.60
C ALA A 14 -20.46 -16.70 -18.43
N LEU A 15 -20.40 -16.50 -19.75
CA LEU A 15 -19.52 -17.27 -20.63
C LEU A 15 -18.03 -16.94 -20.44
N SER A 16 -17.71 -15.67 -20.16
CA SER A 16 -16.33 -15.20 -20.19
C SER A 16 -15.99 -14.16 -19.12
N SER A 17 -14.73 -14.14 -18.70
CA SER A 17 -14.14 -13.10 -17.84
C SER A 17 -12.93 -12.45 -18.53
N GLY A 18 -12.78 -11.14 -18.34
CA GLY A 18 -11.64 -10.36 -18.82
C GLY A 18 -10.75 -9.82 -17.70
N ILE A 19 -10.93 -10.29 -16.46
CA ILE A 19 -10.28 -9.72 -15.26
C ILE A 19 -8.74 -9.70 -15.38
N SER A 20 -8.11 -10.85 -15.65
CA SER A 20 -6.65 -10.93 -15.77
C SER A 20 -6.11 -10.04 -16.89
N SER A 21 -6.81 -9.95 -18.04
CA SER A 21 -6.41 -9.07 -19.13
C SER A 21 -6.64 -7.59 -18.85
N ARG A 22 -7.54 -7.20 -17.94
CA ARG A 22 -7.68 -5.80 -17.51
C ARG A 22 -6.54 -5.47 -16.57
N VAL A 23 -6.38 -6.27 -15.52
CA VAL A 23 -5.36 -6.05 -14.49
C VAL A 23 -3.94 -6.02 -15.07
N ALA A 24 -3.61 -6.94 -15.97
CA ALA A 24 -2.25 -7.02 -16.53
C ALA A 24 -1.95 -5.98 -17.63
N LYS A 25 -2.98 -5.36 -18.23
CA LYS A 25 -2.81 -4.36 -19.30
C LYS A 25 -3.05 -2.93 -18.81
N ASP A 26 -3.61 -2.77 -17.62
CA ASP A 26 -3.85 -1.47 -17.03
C ASP A 26 -2.51 -0.91 -16.52
N PRO A 27 -2.00 0.18 -17.11
CA PRO A 27 -0.72 0.76 -16.70
C PRO A 27 -0.77 1.40 -15.31
N ASP A 28 -1.98 1.69 -14.80
CA ASP A 28 -2.17 2.33 -13.51
C ASP A 28 -2.45 1.31 -12.39
N SER A 29 -2.63 0.04 -12.73
CA SER A 29 -2.89 -1.05 -11.80
C SER A 29 -1.75 -1.22 -10.78
N SER A 30 -2.08 -1.03 -9.50
CA SER A 30 -1.13 -1.22 -8.40
C SER A 30 -0.90 -2.69 -8.04
N ILE A 31 -1.73 -3.62 -8.52
CA ILE A 31 -1.70 -5.03 -8.08
C ILE A 31 -0.65 -5.87 -8.80
N LEU A 32 -0.47 -5.67 -10.12
CA LEU A 32 0.54 -6.36 -10.93
C LEU A 32 1.52 -5.33 -11.47
N VAL A 33 2.65 -5.18 -10.78
CA VAL A 33 3.67 -4.21 -11.15
C VAL A 33 4.72 -4.89 -12.00
N THR A 34 4.84 -4.49 -13.27
CA THR A 34 5.94 -4.94 -14.13
C THR A 34 7.09 -3.95 -14.07
N SER A 35 8.23 -4.35 -13.50
CA SER A 35 9.46 -3.57 -13.61
C SER A 35 10.02 -3.78 -15.02
N ILE A 36 9.65 -2.93 -15.96
CA ILE A 36 10.38 -2.85 -17.23
C ILE A 36 11.77 -2.33 -16.85
N PRO A 37 12.85 -3.08 -17.11
CA PRO A 37 14.18 -2.54 -16.93
C PRO A 37 14.29 -1.37 -17.91
N GLN A 38 14.17 -0.14 -17.43
CA GLN A 38 14.65 0.99 -18.19
C GLN A 38 16.14 0.75 -18.32
N GLU A 39 16.58 0.32 -19.50
CA GLU A 39 17.98 0.43 -19.87
C GLU A 39 18.38 1.84 -19.50
N ARG A 40 19.25 1.96 -18.50
CA ARG A 40 19.96 3.21 -18.23
C ARG A 40 20.80 3.45 -19.47
N SER A 41 20.20 4.05 -20.49
CA SER A 41 20.94 4.72 -21.52
C SER A 41 21.60 5.88 -20.79
N ALA A 42 22.79 5.60 -20.25
CA ALA A 42 23.69 6.62 -19.78
C ALA A 42 23.89 7.55 -20.97
N LYS A 43 23.15 8.67 -21.00
CA LYS A 43 23.39 9.76 -21.94
C LYS A 43 24.75 10.37 -21.61
N ARG A 44 25.82 9.66 -21.95
CA ARG A 44 27.13 10.24 -22.27
C ARG A 44 27.00 10.86 -23.66
N ASN A 45 26.25 11.94 -23.74
CA ASN A 45 26.29 12.98 -24.78
C ASN A 45 25.22 14.00 -24.41
N ALA A 46 25.48 14.75 -23.33
CA ALA A 46 24.88 16.07 -23.21
C ALA A 46 25.59 16.93 -24.27
N GLN A 47 24.90 17.25 -25.37
CA GLN A 47 25.32 18.34 -26.23
C GLN A 47 25.36 19.60 -25.36
N GLN A 48 26.54 20.21 -25.30
CA GLN A 48 26.81 21.48 -24.65
C GLN A 48 25.89 22.53 -25.27
N ILE A 49 24.89 22.99 -24.52
CA ILE A 49 24.02 24.10 -24.92
C ILE A 49 24.89 25.37 -24.90
N ASN A 50 25.16 25.92 -26.09
CA ASN A 50 25.83 27.21 -26.25
C ASN A 50 24.76 28.31 -26.11
N TYR A 51 24.92 29.20 -25.12
CA TYR A 51 23.96 30.27 -24.80
C TYR A 51 24.27 31.61 -25.51
N ALA A 52 25.19 31.62 -26.48
CA ALA A 52 25.56 32.82 -27.20
C ALA A 52 24.79 32.97 -28.53
N GLU A 53 23.46 33.15 -28.49
CA GLU A 53 22.72 33.59 -29.69
C GLU A 53 21.33 34.20 -29.42
N PHE A 54 21.10 34.80 -28.24
CA PHE A 54 19.82 35.45 -27.89
C PHE A 54 19.90 36.97 -27.64
N ASP A 55 20.94 37.63 -28.17
CA ASP A 55 20.98 39.09 -28.24
C ASP A 55 21.08 39.51 -29.70
N ASN A 56 19.92 39.57 -30.36
CA ASN A 56 19.58 40.49 -31.46
C ASN A 56 18.31 40.01 -32.14
N ILE A 57 17.17 40.59 -31.75
CA ILE A 57 16.22 41.16 -32.71
C ILE A 57 15.30 42.11 -31.93
N ASN A 58 15.40 43.36 -32.35
CA ASN A 58 14.64 44.53 -31.94
C ASN A 58 13.13 44.28 -31.85
N ASP A 59 12.54 44.97 -30.86
CA ASP A 59 11.23 45.59 -30.93
C ASP A 59 10.90 46.11 -32.34
N ASP A 60 9.81 45.60 -32.92
CA ASP A 60 8.87 46.45 -33.64
C ASP A 60 7.48 45.83 -33.58
N PHE A 61 6.65 46.43 -32.71
CA PHE A 61 5.22 46.24 -32.66
C PHE A 61 4.60 46.97 -33.86
N GLU A 62 4.20 46.24 -34.91
CA GLU A 62 3.30 46.78 -35.92
C GLU A 62 2.05 45.89 -36.07
N TYR A 63 0.93 46.50 -35.72
CA TYR A 63 -0.43 46.00 -35.85
C TYR A 63 -0.86 46.32 -37.28
N ASP A 64 -1.22 45.32 -38.10
CA ASP A 64 -2.00 45.60 -39.30
C ASP A 64 -2.96 44.49 -39.69
N GLU A 65 -4.17 44.95 -40.00
CA GLU A 65 -5.40 44.22 -40.28
C GLU A 65 -5.53 43.90 -41.79
N GLU A 66 -6.15 42.75 -42.06
CA GLU A 66 -6.93 42.37 -43.25
C GLU A 66 -6.32 42.11 -44.67
N LYS A 67 -6.70 40.92 -45.17
CA LYS A 67 -7.10 40.51 -46.54
C LYS A 67 -6.08 40.51 -47.69
N ASN A 68 -5.75 39.29 -48.16
CA ASN A 68 -6.31 38.79 -49.43
C ASN A 68 -5.96 37.30 -49.66
N GLY A 69 -6.90 36.59 -50.29
CA GLY A 69 -6.82 35.16 -50.53
C GLY A 69 -5.83 34.76 -51.62
N VAL A 70 -5.18 33.62 -51.40
CA VAL A 70 -4.66 32.75 -52.47
C VAL A 70 -4.91 31.31 -52.05
N ASN A 71 -5.56 30.57 -52.94
CA ASN A 71 -5.84 29.15 -52.83
C ASN A 71 -4.54 28.35 -52.63
N ASN A 72 -4.39 27.77 -51.44
CA ASN A 72 -3.56 26.60 -51.24
C ASN A 72 -4.43 25.54 -50.57
N SER A 73 -4.73 24.48 -51.32
CA SER A 73 -5.39 23.28 -50.84
C SER A 73 -4.52 22.61 -49.77
N ILE A 74 -4.83 22.88 -48.50
CA ILE A 74 -4.31 22.11 -47.37
C ILE A 74 -5.02 20.74 -47.43
N PRO A 75 -4.32 19.61 -47.49
CA PRO A 75 -4.97 18.33 -47.30
C PRO A 75 -5.44 18.30 -45.84
N ILE A 76 -6.76 18.33 -45.65
CA ILE A 76 -7.38 18.06 -44.36
C ILE A 76 -7.09 16.58 -44.09
N ALA A 77 -6.00 16.31 -43.38
CA ALA A 77 -5.81 15.04 -42.72
C ALA A 77 -6.91 14.97 -41.65
N SER A 78 -8.03 14.33 -42.00
CA SER A 78 -9.03 13.88 -41.06
C SER A 78 -8.30 13.05 -40.00
N THR A 79 -7.97 13.69 -38.88
CA THR A 79 -7.39 13.03 -37.72
C THR A 79 -8.54 12.28 -37.08
N HIS A 80 -8.89 11.13 -37.68
CA HIS A 80 -9.61 10.12 -36.96
C HIS A 80 -8.68 9.72 -35.81
N VAL A 81 -8.93 10.29 -34.64
CA VAL A 81 -8.46 9.73 -33.39
C VAL A 81 -9.13 8.36 -33.30
N ILE A 82 -8.46 7.35 -33.84
CA ILE A 82 -8.80 5.96 -33.56
C ILE A 82 -8.44 5.82 -32.08
N THR A 83 -9.39 6.09 -31.20
CA THR A 83 -9.36 5.59 -29.82
C THR A 83 -9.42 4.07 -29.93
N SER A 84 -8.28 3.42 -30.18
CA SER A 84 -8.17 1.98 -30.09
C SER A 84 -8.29 1.64 -28.61
N VAL A 85 -9.52 1.45 -28.14
CA VAL A 85 -9.77 0.82 -26.84
C VAL A 85 -9.01 -0.51 -26.88
N PRO A 86 -8.01 -0.74 -26.01
CA PRO A 86 -7.24 -1.96 -26.05
C PRO A 86 -8.19 -3.14 -25.91
N LYS A 87 -8.20 -4.04 -26.90
CA LYS A 87 -9.05 -5.23 -26.84
C LYS A 87 -8.59 -6.09 -25.65
N HIS A 88 -9.42 -6.15 -24.60
CA HIS A 88 -9.19 -7.06 -23.48
C HIS A 88 -9.44 -8.49 -23.95
N LEU A 89 -8.54 -9.39 -23.59
CA LEU A 89 -8.68 -10.80 -23.91
C LEU A 89 -9.70 -11.39 -22.95
N LEU A 90 -10.81 -11.90 -23.50
CA LEU A 90 -11.81 -12.63 -22.74
C LEU A 90 -11.42 -14.11 -22.70
N LYS A 91 -11.41 -14.69 -21.50
CA LYS A 91 -11.24 -16.14 -21.29
C LYS A 91 -12.56 -16.75 -20.86
N PRO A 92 -12.80 -18.05 -21.08
CA PRO A 92 -13.95 -18.73 -20.51
C PRO A 92 -14.04 -18.48 -19.00
N ALA A 93 -15.21 -18.10 -18.50
CA ALA A 93 -15.39 -17.88 -17.07
C ALA A 93 -15.20 -19.22 -16.35
N LYS A 94 -14.36 -19.22 -15.33
CA LYS A 94 -14.18 -20.38 -14.45
C LYS A 94 -15.20 -20.26 -13.33
N LEU A 95 -15.96 -21.32 -13.10
CA LEU A 95 -16.83 -21.37 -11.92
C LEU A 95 -15.96 -21.65 -10.71
N THR A 96 -15.71 -20.62 -9.92
CA THR A 96 -15.00 -20.76 -8.64
C THR A 96 -15.98 -21.31 -7.61
N ARG A 97 -15.97 -22.63 -7.39
CA ARG A 97 -16.73 -23.24 -6.30
C ARG A 97 -15.84 -23.24 -5.04
N PRO A 98 -16.25 -22.58 -3.94
CA PRO A 98 -15.57 -22.74 -2.66
C PRO A 98 -15.52 -24.23 -2.29
N ALA A 99 -14.39 -24.73 -1.80
CA ALA A 99 -14.26 -26.13 -1.42
C ALA A 99 -15.30 -26.57 -0.35
N SER A 100 -15.81 -25.61 0.42
CA SER A 100 -16.86 -25.77 1.44
C SER A 100 -18.28 -25.86 0.88
N PHE A 101 -18.49 -25.57 -0.41
CA PHE A 101 -19.77 -25.67 -1.11
C PHE A 101 -19.89 -27.01 -1.88
N GLN A 102 -19.48 -28.12 -1.24
CA GLN A 102 -19.97 -29.42 -1.69
C GLN A 102 -21.45 -29.50 -1.32
N GLU A 103 -22.33 -29.71 -2.31
CA GLU A 103 -23.80 -29.73 -2.18
C GLU A 103 -24.31 -30.72 -1.10
N ASP A 104 -23.47 -31.67 -0.65
CA ASP A 104 -23.83 -32.71 0.32
C ASP A 104 -23.36 -32.44 1.76
N THR A 105 -22.54 -31.43 2.01
CA THR A 105 -22.20 -31.00 3.38
C THR A 105 -23.16 -29.92 3.81
N LYS A 106 -24.05 -30.23 4.77
CA LYS A 106 -24.80 -29.20 5.52
C LYS A 106 -23.81 -28.10 5.89
N PRO A 107 -24.10 -26.80 5.60
CA PRO A 107 -23.23 -25.73 6.06
C PRO A 107 -23.11 -25.93 7.56
N GLN A 108 -21.91 -26.29 8.03
CA GLN A 108 -21.63 -26.22 9.45
C GLN A 108 -21.87 -24.76 9.77
N VAL A 109 -22.95 -24.47 10.49
CA VAL A 109 -23.19 -23.13 10.99
C VAL A 109 -21.95 -22.84 11.82
N PRO A 110 -21.05 -21.95 11.37
CA PRO A 110 -19.85 -21.68 12.15
C PRO A 110 -20.34 -21.19 13.50
N ASN A 111 -19.68 -21.64 14.56
CA ASN A 111 -20.02 -21.21 15.90
C ASN A 111 -19.72 -19.70 15.98
N ARG A 112 -20.71 -18.84 15.63
CA ARG A 112 -20.66 -17.36 15.64
C ARG A 112 -20.38 -16.75 17.03
N GLN A 113 -19.97 -17.58 17.99
CA GLN A 113 -19.67 -17.20 19.35
C GLN A 113 -18.29 -16.54 19.49
N SER A 114 -17.41 -16.67 18.50
CA SER A 114 -16.09 -16.08 18.56
C SER A 114 -16.09 -14.66 17.95
N SER A 115 -15.44 -13.73 18.64
CA SER A 115 -15.31 -12.35 18.22
C SER A 115 -14.43 -12.26 16.97
N GLU A 116 -14.91 -11.63 15.90
CA GLU A 116 -14.13 -11.43 14.69
C GLU A 116 -12.82 -10.71 15.02
N ARG A 117 -11.69 -11.30 14.60
CA ARG A 117 -10.36 -10.75 14.85
C ARG A 117 -9.63 -10.59 13.53
N LEU A 118 -9.74 -9.39 12.98
CA LEU A 118 -9.14 -9.03 11.71
C LEU A 118 -7.67 -8.66 11.89
N ILE A 119 -6.83 -9.15 10.98
CA ILE A 119 -5.44 -8.74 10.83
C ILE A 119 -5.18 -8.26 9.41
N PRO A 120 -4.33 -7.24 9.23
CA PRO A 120 -3.93 -6.76 7.93
C PRO A 120 -2.88 -7.69 7.33
N ILE A 121 -3.13 -8.21 6.14
CA ILE A 121 -2.19 -9.02 5.36
C ILE A 121 -1.71 -8.18 4.17
N LYS A 122 -0.41 -8.17 3.94
CA LYS A 122 0.21 -7.50 2.79
C LYS A 122 1.06 -8.48 1.99
N LEU A 123 0.82 -8.53 0.68
CA LEU A 123 1.59 -9.30 -0.27
C LEU A 123 2.53 -8.37 -1.05
N ASN A 124 3.78 -8.82 -1.20
CA ASN A 124 4.76 -8.19 -2.08
C ASN A 124 5.69 -9.30 -2.58
N ILE A 125 5.28 -9.95 -3.66
CA ILE A 125 5.88 -11.18 -4.16
C ILE A 125 6.45 -10.94 -5.55
N GLU A 126 7.75 -11.15 -5.69
CA GLU A 126 8.46 -11.01 -6.96
C GLU A 126 8.44 -12.33 -7.72
N TYR A 127 8.08 -12.29 -9.00
CA TYR A 127 8.05 -13.48 -9.87
C TYR A 127 8.64 -13.15 -11.25
N ASN A 128 8.73 -14.15 -12.12
CA ASN A 128 9.38 -14.02 -13.44
C ASN A 128 10.81 -13.46 -13.33
N SER A 129 11.61 -14.05 -12.44
CA SER A 129 13.00 -13.61 -12.17
C SER A 129 13.12 -12.14 -11.74
N GLY A 130 12.13 -11.63 -11.01
CA GLY A 130 12.12 -10.27 -10.45
C GLY A 130 11.63 -9.18 -11.41
N THR A 131 11.12 -9.55 -12.58
CA THR A 131 10.59 -8.58 -13.57
C THR A 131 9.14 -8.18 -13.31
N SER A 132 8.42 -8.95 -12.49
CA SER A 132 7.02 -8.69 -12.16
C SER A 132 6.82 -8.87 -10.65
N LYS A 133 5.90 -8.10 -10.07
CA LYS A 133 5.55 -8.16 -8.66
C LYS A 133 4.04 -8.22 -8.49
N LEU A 134 3.60 -9.10 -7.60
CA LEU A 134 2.26 -9.09 -7.04
C LEU A 134 2.29 -8.24 -5.77
N VAL A 135 1.58 -7.11 -5.77
CA VAL A 135 1.46 -6.20 -4.62
C VAL A 135 -0.01 -6.12 -4.25
N ASP A 136 -0.40 -6.71 -3.13
CA ASP A 136 -1.81 -6.75 -2.73
C ASP A 136 -1.95 -6.58 -1.22
N PHE A 137 -3.14 -6.25 -0.75
CA PHE A 137 -3.44 -6.12 0.65
C PHE A 137 -4.91 -6.49 0.93
N PHE A 138 -5.15 -7.13 2.08
CA PHE A 138 -6.50 -7.50 2.49
C PHE A 138 -6.54 -7.75 4.00
N MET A 139 -7.75 -7.83 4.55
CA MET A 139 -7.98 -8.22 5.94
C MET A 139 -8.21 -9.74 6.02
N TRP A 140 -7.64 -10.38 7.03
CA TRP A 140 -7.84 -11.80 7.31
C TRP A 140 -8.41 -11.98 8.71
N ASN A 141 -9.48 -12.76 8.84
CA ASN A 141 -9.94 -13.18 10.16
C ASN A 141 -9.03 -14.29 10.69
N VAL A 142 -8.34 -14.04 11.80
CA VAL A 142 -7.43 -15.03 12.41
C VAL A 142 -8.16 -16.29 12.86
N GLU A 143 -9.46 -16.16 13.16
CA GLU A 143 -10.32 -17.26 13.58
C GLU A 143 -11.07 -17.91 12.39
N GLU A 144 -10.65 -17.62 11.15
CA GLU A 144 -11.20 -18.20 9.93
C GLU A 144 -10.96 -19.71 9.85
N SER A 145 -12.00 -20.45 9.45
CA SER A 145 -11.97 -21.92 9.35
C SER A 145 -12.63 -22.47 8.08
N LEU A 146 -13.33 -21.64 7.31
CA LEU A 146 -14.04 -22.02 6.09
C LEU A 146 -13.14 -21.99 4.85
N ILE A 147 -12.11 -21.13 4.87
CA ILE A 147 -11.14 -20.98 3.78
C ILE A 147 -9.72 -21.05 4.33
N SER A 148 -8.89 -21.92 3.76
CA SER A 148 -7.47 -21.97 4.09
C SER A 148 -6.68 -20.94 3.28
N PRO A 149 -5.52 -20.48 3.75
CA PRO A 149 -4.61 -19.65 2.96
C PRO A 149 -4.22 -20.28 1.61
N ASP A 150 -4.09 -21.60 1.54
CA ASP A 150 -3.83 -22.37 0.31
C ASP A 150 -5.00 -22.29 -0.69
N GLN A 151 -6.24 -22.43 -0.20
CA GLN A 151 -7.42 -22.25 -1.02
C GLN A 151 -7.50 -20.81 -1.54
N PHE A 152 -7.31 -19.82 -0.67
CA PHE A 152 -7.28 -18.40 -1.06
C PHE A 152 -6.20 -18.12 -2.12
N ALA A 153 -4.96 -18.56 -1.91
CA ALA A 153 -3.87 -18.40 -2.86
C ALA A 153 -4.17 -19.05 -4.21
N THR A 154 -4.82 -20.21 -4.21
CA THR A 154 -5.26 -20.90 -5.42
C THR A 154 -6.30 -20.10 -6.19
N LEU A 155 -7.24 -19.46 -5.50
CA LEU A 155 -8.22 -18.57 -6.13
C LEU A 155 -7.53 -17.34 -6.73
N LEU A 156 -6.70 -16.65 -5.95
CA LEU A 156 -6.01 -15.44 -6.37
C LEU A 156 -5.11 -15.69 -7.58
N THR A 157 -4.33 -16.77 -7.57
CA THR A 157 -3.47 -17.14 -8.71
C THR A 157 -4.27 -17.53 -9.95
N ALA A 158 -5.44 -18.16 -9.80
CA ALA A 158 -6.32 -18.49 -10.90
C ALA A 158 -7.01 -17.25 -11.51
N ASP A 159 -7.40 -16.27 -10.69
CA ASP A 159 -8.06 -15.03 -11.12
C ASP A 159 -7.09 -14.10 -11.86
N LEU A 160 -5.84 -14.03 -11.38
CA LEU A 160 -4.80 -13.18 -11.97
C LEU A 160 -3.96 -13.88 -13.05
N ASP A 161 -4.21 -15.17 -13.33
CA ASP A 161 -3.42 -16.02 -14.23
C ASP A 161 -1.91 -16.02 -13.88
N LEU A 162 -1.59 -16.15 -12.59
CA LEU A 162 -0.20 -16.16 -12.10
C LEU A 162 0.46 -17.54 -12.25
N PRO A 163 1.81 -17.61 -12.34
CA PRO A 163 2.52 -18.88 -12.37
C PRO A 163 2.33 -19.70 -11.08
N ASN A 164 2.27 -21.03 -11.21
CA ASN A 164 2.01 -21.94 -10.07
C ASN A 164 3.01 -21.80 -8.90
N HIS A 165 4.26 -21.42 -9.14
CA HIS A 165 5.26 -21.25 -8.07
C HIS A 165 4.90 -20.09 -7.12
N VAL A 166 4.18 -19.08 -7.60
CA VAL A 166 3.75 -17.92 -6.81
C VAL A 166 2.75 -18.32 -5.74
N ASN A 167 1.99 -19.40 -5.96
CA ASN A 167 0.98 -19.90 -5.03
C ASN A 167 1.59 -20.20 -3.64
N GLN A 168 2.65 -21.02 -3.60
CA GLN A 168 3.29 -21.37 -2.32
C GLN A 168 3.88 -20.15 -1.62
N GLU A 169 4.44 -19.20 -2.37
CA GLU A 169 4.98 -17.95 -1.81
C GLU A 169 3.88 -17.07 -1.17
N ILE A 170 2.68 -17.04 -1.76
CA ILE A 170 1.51 -16.38 -1.17
C ILE A 170 1.13 -17.07 0.14
N VAL A 171 1.02 -18.40 0.14
CA VAL A 171 0.63 -19.18 1.34
C VAL A 171 1.61 -18.93 2.49
N ASP A 172 2.91 -19.02 2.20
CA ASP A 172 3.96 -18.82 3.21
C ASP A 172 3.93 -17.38 3.76
N SER A 173 3.70 -16.39 2.90
CA SER A 173 3.57 -14.98 3.29
C SER A 173 2.37 -14.73 4.21
N ILE A 174 1.22 -15.31 3.89
CA ILE A 174 -0.01 -15.19 4.70
C ILE A 174 0.18 -15.86 6.06
N ASN A 175 0.65 -17.12 6.08
CA ASN A 175 0.82 -17.87 7.33
C ASN A 175 1.80 -17.20 8.30
N LYS A 176 2.90 -16.66 7.77
CA LYS A 176 3.88 -15.92 8.58
C LYS A 176 3.25 -14.70 9.25
N GLN A 177 2.46 -13.92 8.51
CA GLN A 177 1.78 -12.74 9.05
C GLN A 177 0.70 -13.12 10.05
N ILE A 178 -0.04 -14.21 9.81
CA ILE A 178 -1.02 -14.76 10.78
C ILE A 178 -0.32 -15.07 12.11
N GLU A 179 0.77 -15.83 12.10
CA GLU A 179 1.51 -16.20 13.31
C GLU A 179 2.01 -14.97 14.08
N GLU A 180 2.55 -13.99 13.35
CA GLU A 180 3.07 -12.75 13.92
C GLU A 180 1.97 -11.90 14.59
N TYR A 181 0.87 -11.61 13.88
CA TYR A 181 -0.22 -10.78 14.41
C TYR A 181 -1.11 -11.53 15.43
N HIS A 182 -1.21 -12.86 15.36
CA HIS A 182 -1.99 -13.66 16.31
C HIS A 182 -1.53 -13.44 17.75
N THR A 183 -0.22 -13.41 17.98
CA THR A 183 0.35 -13.21 19.32
C THR A 183 0.01 -11.84 19.91
N ILE A 184 0.08 -10.80 19.08
CA ILE A 184 -0.12 -9.40 19.52
C ILE A 184 -1.60 -9.09 19.70
N SER A 185 -2.44 -9.59 18.80
CA SER A 185 -3.88 -9.39 18.87
C SER A 185 -4.51 -10.03 20.12
N GLN A 186 -4.00 -11.18 20.58
CA GLN A 186 -4.45 -11.85 21.81
C GLN A 186 -3.99 -11.19 23.10
N THR A 187 -2.87 -10.47 23.09
CA THR A 187 -2.32 -9.86 24.29
C THR A 187 -3.07 -8.56 24.61
N PRO A 188 -3.81 -8.45 25.74
CA PRO A 188 -4.51 -7.21 26.07
C PRO A 188 -3.51 -6.13 26.49
N LEU A 189 -3.85 -4.87 26.18
CA LEU A 189 -3.11 -3.73 26.73
C LEU A 189 -3.38 -3.61 28.24
N PRO A 190 -2.40 -3.19 29.05
CA PRO A 190 -2.60 -2.97 30.49
C PRO A 190 -3.73 -1.97 30.78
N MET A 191 -4.72 -2.34 31.59
CA MET A 191 -5.92 -1.51 31.85
C MET A 191 -5.66 -0.22 32.66
N ALA A 192 -4.42 0.06 33.05
CA ALA A 192 -4.10 1.14 33.99
C ALA A 192 -3.85 2.50 33.32
N ALA A 193 -3.83 2.57 31.99
CA ALA A 193 -3.50 3.77 31.24
C ALA A 193 -4.42 3.97 30.04
N GLU A 194 -4.64 5.24 29.70
CA GLU A 194 -5.22 5.65 28.42
C GLU A 194 -4.14 5.61 27.35
N TYR A 195 -4.45 5.05 26.17
CA TYR A 195 -3.50 4.86 25.08
C TYR A 195 -3.88 5.69 23.86
N PHE A 196 -3.92 7.01 24.04
CA PHE A 196 -4.07 7.96 22.93
C PHE A 196 -2.75 8.08 22.17
N VAL A 197 -2.74 7.56 20.95
CA VAL A 197 -1.58 7.60 20.06
C VAL A 197 -1.82 8.57 18.91
N ILE A 198 -0.74 9.18 18.42
CA ILE A 198 -0.78 9.96 17.18
C ILE A 198 -0.52 9.01 16.02
N ILE A 199 -1.43 8.98 15.06
CA ILE A 199 -1.28 8.21 13.82
C ILE A 199 -1.03 9.18 12.68
N GLU A 200 0.10 9.00 12.01
CA GLU A 200 0.41 9.61 10.72
C GLU A 200 0.18 8.54 9.65
N LEU A 201 -0.96 8.60 8.98
CA LEU A 201 -1.40 7.62 8.00
C LEU A 201 -0.95 8.07 6.60
N SER A 202 -0.37 7.16 5.83
CA SER A 202 0.09 7.41 4.46
C SER A 202 -0.29 6.23 3.58
N VAL A 203 -1.20 6.45 2.63
CA VAL A 203 -1.81 5.43 1.78
C VAL A 203 -1.63 5.81 0.32
N ASN A 204 -0.92 4.97 -0.41
CA ASN A 204 -0.60 5.16 -1.82
C ASN A 204 -1.46 4.18 -2.64
N LEU A 205 -2.30 4.70 -3.53
CA LEU A 205 -3.09 3.89 -4.45
C LEU A 205 -3.10 4.55 -5.83
N ASP A 206 -2.72 3.78 -6.85
CA ASP A 206 -2.45 4.25 -8.21
C ASP A 206 -1.52 5.48 -8.23
N LYS A 207 -2.07 6.64 -8.62
CA LYS A 207 -1.39 7.94 -8.70
C LYS A 207 -1.73 8.86 -7.52
N LYS A 208 -2.56 8.43 -6.58
CA LYS A 208 -3.02 9.26 -5.47
C LYS A 208 -2.34 8.82 -4.18
N LEU A 209 -1.83 9.79 -3.45
CA LEU A 209 -1.30 9.63 -2.11
C LEU A 209 -2.23 10.34 -1.14
N TYR A 210 -2.86 9.57 -0.25
CA TYR A 210 -3.62 10.08 0.87
C TYR A 210 -2.72 10.13 2.10
N GLU A 211 -2.61 11.30 2.72
CA GLU A 211 -1.89 11.51 3.98
C GLU A 211 -2.81 12.17 5.00
N ASP A 212 -2.77 11.71 6.24
CA ASP A 212 -3.58 12.27 7.31
C ASP A 212 -2.90 12.08 8.67
N LYS A 213 -3.25 12.95 9.62
CA LYS A 213 -2.72 12.96 10.96
C LYS A 213 -3.83 13.17 11.97
N PHE A 214 -4.08 12.16 12.79
CA PHE A 214 -5.15 12.16 13.79
C PHE A 214 -4.75 11.43 15.07
N GLU A 215 -5.53 11.63 16.12
CA GLU A 215 -5.40 10.93 17.39
C GLU A 215 -6.29 9.70 17.38
N TRP A 216 -5.77 8.58 17.86
CA TRP A 216 -6.51 7.34 17.94
C TRP A 216 -6.35 6.72 19.33
N ASP A 217 -7.47 6.33 19.93
CA ASP A 217 -7.45 5.53 21.15
C ASP A 217 -7.34 4.05 20.77
N LEU A 218 -6.31 3.36 21.28
CA LEU A 218 -6.11 1.94 21.03
C LEU A 218 -7.08 1.03 21.79
N GLN A 219 -7.83 1.55 22.77
CA GLN A 219 -8.80 0.80 23.56
C GLN A 219 -10.25 1.03 23.12
N GLN A 220 -10.51 2.04 22.28
CA GLN A 220 -11.87 2.33 21.83
C GLN A 220 -12.43 1.20 20.97
N THR A 221 -13.73 0.97 21.10
CA THR A 221 -14.50 0.02 20.27
C THR A 221 -15.70 0.66 19.57
N ASP A 222 -15.86 1.98 19.73
CA ASP A 222 -17.02 2.71 19.24
C ASP A 222 -16.97 2.95 17.72
N ILE A 223 -15.76 3.10 17.17
CA ILE A 223 -15.52 3.36 15.75
C ILE A 223 -14.51 2.35 15.24
N THR A 224 -14.92 1.56 14.24
CA THR A 224 -14.01 0.63 13.57
C THR A 224 -13.16 1.35 12.51
N PRO A 225 -11.94 0.87 12.20
CA PRO A 225 -11.15 1.41 11.09
C PRO A 225 -11.89 1.46 9.75
N GLU A 226 -12.82 0.54 9.53
CA GLU A 226 -13.67 0.46 8.33
C GLU A 226 -14.70 1.59 8.27
N GLU A 227 -15.35 1.92 9.39
CA GLU A 227 -16.29 3.06 9.50
C GLU A 227 -15.57 4.40 9.37
N PHE A 228 -14.38 4.51 9.98
CA PHE A 228 -13.51 5.68 9.80
C PHE A 228 -13.14 5.86 8.32
N ALA A 229 -12.66 4.80 7.67
CA ALA A 229 -12.29 4.85 6.26
C ALA A 229 -13.48 5.19 5.34
N GLU A 230 -14.68 4.68 5.64
CA GLU A 230 -15.90 5.01 4.91
C GLU A 230 -16.24 6.50 4.99
N THR A 231 -16.15 7.08 6.19
CA THR A 231 -16.41 8.50 6.41
C THR A 231 -15.40 9.36 5.65
N VAL A 232 -14.10 9.06 5.77
CA VAL A 232 -13.02 9.78 5.07
C VAL A 232 -13.22 9.73 3.55
N VAL A 233 -13.51 8.56 2.99
CA VAL A 233 -13.70 8.40 1.53
C VAL A 233 -14.93 9.16 1.06
N ALA A 234 -16.02 9.15 1.83
CA ALA A 234 -17.24 9.87 1.51
C ALA A 234 -17.05 11.40 1.56
N ASP A 235 -16.37 11.91 2.59
CA ASP A 235 -16.17 13.35 2.79
C ASP A 235 -15.25 13.96 1.73
N ILE A 236 -14.20 13.23 1.34
CA ILE A 236 -13.19 13.73 0.39
C ILE A 236 -13.54 13.37 -1.08
N GLY A 237 -14.41 12.38 -1.29
CA GLY A 237 -14.78 11.92 -2.63
C GLY A 237 -13.69 11.07 -3.30
N LEU A 238 -13.04 10.19 -2.53
CA LEU A 238 -12.05 9.23 -3.04
C LEU A 238 -12.73 8.04 -3.74
N SER A 239 -11.96 7.26 -4.52
CA SER A 239 -12.48 6.01 -5.08
C SER A 239 -12.74 5.00 -3.95
N LEU A 240 -13.66 4.07 -4.18
CA LEU A 240 -14.04 3.07 -3.16
C LEU A 240 -12.89 2.13 -2.79
N GLU A 241 -11.84 2.04 -3.62
CA GLU A 241 -10.62 1.28 -3.35
C GLU A 241 -9.81 1.88 -2.18
N PHE A 242 -9.98 3.17 -1.89
CA PHE A 242 -9.37 3.78 -0.70
C PHE A 242 -10.01 3.31 0.60
N LYS A 243 -11.27 2.85 0.60
CA LYS A 243 -11.93 2.36 1.81
C LYS A 243 -11.17 1.17 2.42
N PRO A 244 -10.93 0.05 1.71
CA PRO A 244 -10.13 -1.03 2.26
C PRO A 244 -8.66 -0.64 2.46
N ALA A 245 -8.10 0.25 1.64
CA ALA A 245 -6.70 0.68 1.77
C ALA A 245 -6.43 1.44 3.08
N ILE A 246 -7.30 2.39 3.43
CA ILE A 246 -7.22 3.17 4.67
C ILE A 246 -7.47 2.28 5.88
N ALA A 247 -8.51 1.43 5.84
CA ALA A 247 -8.81 0.51 6.93
C ALA A 247 -7.64 -0.46 7.19
N HIS A 248 -7.06 -1.05 6.13
CA HIS A 248 -5.90 -1.93 6.23
C HIS A 248 -4.69 -1.23 6.85
N ALA A 249 -4.34 -0.05 6.35
CA ALA A 249 -3.21 0.72 6.87
C ALA A 249 -3.42 1.13 8.33
N LEU A 250 -4.65 1.50 8.71
CA LEU A 250 -4.98 1.83 10.09
C LEU A 250 -4.86 0.61 11.01
N HIS A 251 -5.41 -0.56 10.63
CA HIS A 251 -5.21 -1.81 11.38
C HIS A 251 -3.73 -2.16 11.57
N ASP A 252 -2.90 -1.97 10.52
CA ASP A 252 -1.47 -2.26 10.59
C ASP A 252 -0.75 -1.32 11.57
N THR A 253 -1.02 -0.02 11.48
CA THR A 253 -0.45 0.96 12.42
C THR A 253 -0.88 0.72 13.87
N VAL A 254 -2.15 0.39 14.11
CA VAL A 254 -2.70 0.08 15.43
C VAL A 254 -2.02 -1.16 16.03
N LEU A 255 -1.89 -2.25 15.28
CA LEU A 255 -1.24 -3.47 15.76
C LEU A 255 0.27 -3.30 15.96
N ARG A 256 0.93 -2.53 15.11
CA ARG A 256 2.35 -2.17 15.28
C ARG A 256 2.56 -1.36 16.55
N LEU A 257 1.76 -0.32 16.78
CA LEU A 257 1.84 0.52 17.99
C LEU A 257 1.53 -0.30 19.25
N LYS A 258 0.52 -1.17 19.19
CA LYS A 258 0.21 -2.11 20.26
C LYS A 258 1.42 -2.97 20.62
N ARG A 259 2.13 -3.52 19.62
CA ARG A 259 3.36 -4.29 19.83
C ARG A 259 4.45 -3.45 20.51
N GLU A 260 4.73 -2.26 19.99
CA GLU A 260 5.75 -1.35 20.55
C GLU A 260 5.46 -0.99 22.03
N ILE A 261 4.18 -0.82 22.38
CA ILE A 261 3.76 -0.56 23.76
C ILE A 261 3.98 -1.80 24.65
N LEU A 262 3.62 -2.99 24.16
CA LEU A 262 3.81 -4.24 24.90
C LEU A 262 5.29 -4.59 25.11
N GLU A 263 6.14 -4.26 24.14
CA GLU A 263 7.60 -4.44 24.23
C GLU A 263 8.29 -3.34 25.05
N GLY A 264 7.57 -2.26 25.39
CA GLY A 264 8.12 -1.10 26.12
C GLY A 264 9.07 -0.24 25.27
N THR A 265 9.05 -0.40 23.95
CA THR A 265 9.87 0.39 23.00
C THR A 265 9.17 1.67 22.54
N TYR A 266 7.86 1.78 22.79
CA TYR A 266 7.08 2.96 22.45
C TYR A 266 7.50 4.20 23.27
N ASN A 267 7.92 5.26 22.56
CA ASN A 267 8.38 6.49 23.20
C ASN A 267 7.20 7.38 23.63
N ASN A 268 6.60 7.03 24.77
CA ASN A 268 5.48 7.76 25.37
C ASN A 268 5.79 9.24 25.61
N GLU A 269 7.01 9.59 26.03
CA GLU A 269 7.37 10.97 26.37
C GLU A 269 7.43 11.88 25.15
N LEU A 270 8.02 11.39 24.06
CA LEU A 270 8.07 12.13 22.79
C LEU A 270 6.68 12.36 22.22
N ASN A 271 5.81 11.35 22.26
CA ASN A 271 4.44 11.47 21.76
C ASN A 271 3.60 12.43 22.62
N LYS A 272 3.70 12.35 23.95
CA LYS A 272 3.09 13.35 24.85
C LYS A 272 3.62 14.75 24.58
N TYR A 273 4.91 14.89 24.30
CA TYR A 273 5.48 16.18 23.91
C TYR A 273 4.93 16.65 22.56
N GLN A 274 4.77 15.78 21.55
CA GLN A 274 4.16 16.13 20.27
C GLN A 274 2.67 16.51 20.39
N GLN A 275 1.94 15.87 21.30
CA GLN A 275 0.60 16.32 21.68
C GLN A 275 0.68 17.74 22.26
N LEU A 276 1.54 17.98 23.25
CA LEU A 276 1.60 19.24 24.00
C LEU A 276 2.38 20.38 23.33
N SER A 277 3.14 20.11 22.27
CA SER A 277 4.09 21.07 21.68
C SER A 277 3.38 22.13 20.83
N GLY A 278 3.18 23.31 21.42
CA GLY A 278 2.59 24.48 20.77
C GLY A 278 1.07 24.52 20.78
N LEU A 279 0.42 23.57 21.45
CA LEU A 279 -1.03 23.44 21.46
C LEU A 279 -1.56 23.56 22.88
N ILE A 280 -2.67 24.29 23.04
CA ILE A 280 -3.42 24.29 24.30
C ILE A 280 -4.46 23.19 24.18
N PHE A 281 -4.44 22.25 25.12
CA PHE A 281 -5.49 21.24 25.26
C PHE A 281 -6.42 21.69 26.37
N GLU A 282 -7.64 22.05 26.00
CA GLU A 282 -8.70 22.35 26.96
C GLU A 282 -9.88 21.43 26.66
N ARG A 283 -10.21 20.55 27.62
CA ARG A 283 -11.33 19.59 27.51
C ARG A 283 -11.30 18.75 26.23
N SER A 284 -10.12 18.23 25.89
CA SER A 284 -9.87 17.41 24.68
C SER A 284 -10.06 18.16 23.35
N ILE A 285 -10.11 19.50 23.38
CA ILE A 285 -10.09 20.33 22.18
C ILE A 285 -8.67 20.85 21.98
N ARG A 286 -8.15 20.62 20.78
CA ARG A 286 -6.85 21.11 20.34
C ARG A 286 -6.98 22.54 19.82
N ILE A 287 -6.42 23.50 20.55
CA ILE A 287 -6.42 24.90 20.16
C ILE A 287 -5.10 25.23 19.45
N ARG A 288 -5.20 25.56 18.15
CA ARG A 288 -4.06 26.02 17.34
C ARG A 288 -3.57 27.37 17.89
N THR A 289 -2.29 27.48 18.19
CA THR A 289 -1.62 28.74 18.52
C THR A 289 -0.71 29.20 17.38
N ASP A 290 -0.36 30.48 17.34
CA ASP A 290 0.59 31.00 16.35
C ASP A 290 1.91 30.20 16.35
N SER A 291 2.41 29.82 17.53
CA SER A 291 3.61 28.98 17.66
C SER A 291 3.46 27.59 17.02
N SER A 292 2.28 26.96 17.11
CA SER A 292 2.01 25.66 16.46
C SER A 292 1.85 25.74 14.94
N LEU A 293 1.43 26.89 14.40
CA LEU A 293 1.42 27.10 12.96
C LEU A 293 2.85 27.25 12.41
N HIS A 294 3.67 28.05 13.07
CA HIS A 294 5.03 28.35 12.60
C HIS A 294 5.98 27.14 12.65
N ASN A 295 5.75 26.18 13.55
CA ASN A 295 6.57 24.97 13.65
C ASN A 295 6.00 23.77 12.87
N GLY A 296 4.87 23.93 12.15
CA GLY A 296 4.24 22.87 11.37
C GLY A 296 3.49 21.81 12.18
N ASN A 297 3.50 21.87 13.52
CA ASN A 297 2.81 20.89 14.37
C ASN A 297 1.28 21.03 14.36
N ALA A 298 0.74 22.09 13.76
CA ALA A 298 -0.70 22.35 13.66
C ALA A 298 -1.40 21.71 12.45
N VAL A 299 -0.67 21.07 11.51
CA VAL A 299 -1.28 20.44 10.33
C VAL A 299 -1.83 19.05 10.70
N TRP A 300 -3.13 19.00 10.95
CA TRP A 300 -3.93 17.83 11.32
C TRP A 300 -5.15 17.83 10.43
N GLU A 301 -4.92 17.53 9.16
CA GLU A 301 -5.96 17.52 8.14
C GLU A 301 -5.59 16.49 7.07
N PRO A 302 -6.61 15.86 6.45
CA PRO A 302 -6.36 14.95 5.35
C PRO A 302 -5.88 15.73 4.12
N PHE A 303 -4.88 15.19 3.46
CA PHE A 303 -4.23 15.75 2.29
C PHE A 303 -4.16 14.70 1.17
N ILE A 304 -4.42 15.13 -0.06
CA ILE A 304 -4.29 14.29 -1.25
C ILE A 304 -3.28 14.92 -2.20
N GLU A 305 -2.25 14.15 -2.53
CA GLU A 305 -1.27 14.46 -3.56
C GLU A 305 -1.49 13.56 -4.78
N ILE A 306 -1.54 14.14 -5.98
CA ILE A 306 -1.49 13.36 -7.22
C ILE A 306 -0.04 13.29 -7.66
N LEU A 307 0.51 12.08 -7.68
CA LEU A 307 1.90 11.80 -7.99
C LEU A 307 2.07 11.47 -9.47
N SER A 308 3.15 11.99 -10.05
CA SER A 308 3.65 11.54 -11.35
C SER A 308 4.30 10.15 -11.24
N PRO A 309 4.35 9.37 -12.35
CA PRO A 309 5.04 8.09 -12.37
C PRO A 309 6.51 8.16 -11.87
N TRP A 310 7.20 9.26 -12.17
CA TRP A 310 8.57 9.49 -11.69
C TRP A 310 8.64 9.72 -10.18
N GLU A 311 7.68 10.45 -9.59
CA GLU A 311 7.60 10.64 -8.14
C GLU A 311 7.29 9.34 -7.40
N ILE A 312 6.43 8.50 -7.98
CA ILE A 312 6.10 7.18 -7.47
C ILE A 312 7.35 6.30 -7.46
N GLU A 313 8.06 6.20 -8.59
CA GLU A 313 9.29 5.41 -8.71
C GLU A 313 10.37 5.90 -7.74
N LYS A 314 10.57 7.22 -7.67
CA LYS A 314 11.55 7.83 -6.75
C LYS A 314 11.23 7.48 -5.30
N ARG A 315 9.97 7.62 -4.88
CA ARG A 315 9.52 7.28 -3.51
C ARG A 315 9.63 5.78 -3.23
N GLU A 316 9.36 4.92 -4.21
CA GLU A 316 9.52 3.47 -4.05
C GLU A 316 10.99 3.07 -3.87
N ILE A 317 11.90 3.61 -4.69
CA ILE A 317 13.35 3.37 -4.57
C ILE A 317 13.85 3.86 -3.20
N GLU A 318 13.37 5.02 -2.74
CA GLU A 318 13.75 5.56 -1.44
C GLU A 318 13.24 4.69 -0.29
N ARG A 319 11.98 4.24 -0.37
CA ARG A 319 11.37 3.30 0.59
C ARG A 319 12.16 2.00 0.65
N GLU A 320 12.47 1.39 -0.50
CA GLU A 320 13.25 0.16 -0.57
C GLU A 320 14.65 0.34 0.01
N ARG A 321 15.31 1.47 -0.29
CA ARG A 321 16.62 1.81 0.27
C ARG A 321 16.54 1.96 1.78
N ASN A 322 15.48 2.58 2.31
CA ASN A 322 15.27 2.73 3.74
C ASN A 322 15.03 1.37 4.41
N THR A 323 14.16 0.53 3.85
CA THR A 323 13.95 -0.84 4.34
C THR A 323 15.25 -1.65 4.37
N ARG A 324 16.09 -1.55 3.34
CA ARG A 324 17.41 -2.21 3.32
C ARG A 324 18.37 -1.65 4.37
N ARG A 325 18.33 -0.33 4.65
CA ARG A 325 19.13 0.28 5.74
C ARG A 325 18.66 -0.24 7.10
N LEU A 326 17.36 -0.24 7.35
CA LEU A 326 16.78 -0.72 8.61
C LEU A 326 17.09 -2.21 8.84
N LYS A 327 16.97 -3.06 7.81
CA LYS A 327 17.37 -4.48 7.88
C LYS A 327 18.85 -4.64 8.28
N ARG A 328 19.75 -3.83 7.71
CA ARG A 328 21.18 -3.85 8.08
C ARG A 328 21.43 -3.35 9.49
N GLU A 329 20.66 -2.37 9.95
CA GLU A 329 20.74 -1.86 11.32
C GLU A 329 20.26 -2.90 12.33
N ASN A 330 19.13 -3.55 12.08
CA ASN A 330 18.62 -4.64 12.93
C ASN A 330 19.62 -5.79 13.03
N MET A 331 20.21 -6.23 11.90
CA MET A 331 21.27 -7.26 11.93
C MET A 331 22.51 -6.82 12.73
N ARG A 332 22.86 -5.52 12.72
CA ARG A 332 23.97 -5.00 13.54
C ARG A 332 23.64 -5.04 15.03
N ARG A 333 22.42 -4.64 15.41
CA ARG A 333 21.96 -4.68 16.80
C ARG A 333 21.98 -6.11 17.36
N GLU A 334 21.48 -7.08 16.60
CA GLU A 334 21.53 -8.50 16.99
C GLU A 334 22.98 -9.00 17.24
N VAL A 335 23.92 -8.59 16.37
CA VAL A 335 25.35 -8.96 16.52
C VAL A 335 25.97 -8.30 17.76
N ASP A 336 25.64 -7.03 18.02
CA ASP A 336 26.17 -6.31 19.18
C ASP A 336 25.65 -6.90 20.50
N ASP A 337 24.37 -7.30 20.56
CA ASP A 337 23.75 -7.97 21.72
C ASP A 337 24.41 -9.34 22.01
N LEU A 338 24.72 -10.10 20.96
CA LEU A 338 25.46 -11.37 21.06
C LEU A 338 26.94 -11.16 21.45
N SER A 339 27.55 -10.05 21.05
CA SER A 339 28.95 -9.73 21.36
C SER A 339 29.16 -9.19 22.78
N GLY A 340 28.15 -8.50 23.33
CA GLY A 340 28.17 -7.94 24.68
C GLY A 340 28.26 -9.02 25.78
N SER A 341 27.63 -10.18 25.56
CA SER A 341 27.68 -11.31 26.50
C SER A 341 29.03 -12.04 26.53
N LYS A 342 29.80 -12.04 25.42
CA LYS A 342 31.14 -12.67 25.39
C LYS A 342 32.23 -11.81 26.05
N ARG A 343 32.09 -10.48 26.04
CA ARG A 343 33.13 -9.58 26.61
C ARG A 343 33.13 -9.52 28.15
N ARG A 344 32.06 -9.97 28.83
CA ARG A 344 32.02 -10.01 30.31
C ARG A 344 32.62 -11.29 30.92
N ALA A 345 32.92 -12.32 30.13
CA ALA A 345 33.39 -13.61 30.66
C ALA A 345 34.92 -13.79 30.65
N THR A 346 35.70 -12.90 30.03
CA THR A 346 37.15 -13.07 29.85
C THR A 346 37.98 -12.02 30.61
N GLY A 347 37.69 -11.83 31.90
CA GLY A 347 38.33 -10.77 32.68
C GLY A 347 38.47 -11.01 34.18
N ARG A 348 38.55 -12.27 34.65
CA ARG A 348 38.97 -12.60 36.03
C ARG A 348 39.72 -13.94 36.08
N ARG A 349 40.94 -13.97 35.56
CA ARG A 349 42.02 -14.82 36.11
C ARG A 349 43.18 -13.87 36.39
N ARG A 350 43.27 -13.44 37.64
CA ARG A 350 44.43 -12.77 38.19
C ARG A 350 45.18 -13.84 38.98
N ASP A 351 46.43 -14.03 38.60
CA ASP A 351 47.35 -14.99 39.17
C ASP A 351 47.52 -14.77 40.67
N GLU A 352 47.21 -15.79 41.46
CA GLU A 352 47.71 -15.96 42.83
C GLU A 352 48.50 -17.26 42.88
N ALA A 353 49.81 -17.15 42.69
CA ALA A 353 50.77 -18.12 43.20
C ALA A 353 52.12 -17.42 43.44
N GLU A 354 52.68 -17.74 44.62
CA GLU A 354 54.04 -17.46 45.06
C GLU A 354 54.34 -16.06 45.57
N TRP A 355 54.10 -15.84 46.87
CA TRP A 355 55.15 -15.42 47.82
C TRP A 355 54.78 -15.81 49.27
N ARG A 356 55.60 -16.72 49.81
CA ARG A 356 56.12 -16.80 51.20
C ARG A 356 55.39 -17.61 52.30
N PHE A 357 56.21 -18.55 52.79
CA PHE A 357 56.28 -19.31 54.05
C PHE A 357 55.47 -20.60 54.16
#